data_AF-A0A2E6MTP2-F1
#
_entry.id   AF-A0A2E6MTP2-F1
#
_cell.length_a   1.000
_cell.length_b   1.000
_cell.length_c   1.000
_cell.angle_alpha   90.00
_cell.angle_beta   90.00
_cell.angle_gamma   90.00
#
_symmetry.space_group_name_H-M   'P 1'
#
loop_
_entity.id
_entity.type
_entity.pdbx_description
1 polymer ?
#
loop_
_entity_poly.entity_id
_entity_poly.type
_entity_poly.pdbx_seq_one_letter_code
_entity_poly.pdbx_strand_id
1 'polypeptide(L)'
;GFIVNSGMEIPPSILGSAAPTPFGVPWEPENVSSQSRHLFAVNTCNGCHQVETETPFVHIGIPLNNNLPTSLGNPAFLSGFMTGIDVQDPVDPTIIRSFNDIDRRRVDFAELLFYISQGVPGPCDQPMSSRRAH
;
A
#
# COMPACT_ATOMS: atom_id res chain seq x y z
N GLY A 1 4.30 -18.42 -20.90
CA GLY A 1 3.62 -17.97 -19.67
C GLY A 1 4.46 -18.32 -18.48
N PHE A 2 4.59 -17.43 -17.50
CA PHE A 2 5.20 -17.76 -16.22
C PHE A 2 4.12 -18.39 -15.33
N ILE A 3 4.28 -19.68 -15.02
CA ILE A 3 3.34 -20.45 -14.19
C ILE A 3 3.82 -20.34 -12.74
N VAL A 4 2.96 -19.89 -11.83
CA VAL A 4 3.19 -20.00 -10.39
C VAL A 4 2.24 -21.06 -9.82
N ASN A 5 2.69 -21.70 -8.75
CA ASN A 5 2.30 -23.01 -8.23
C ASN A 5 0.79 -23.20 -7.96
N SER A 6 -0.02 -23.45 -9.01
CA SER A 6 -1.38 -24.07 -9.00
C SER A 6 -2.07 -24.13 -10.38
N GLY A 7 -1.37 -23.84 -11.49
CA GLY A 7 -1.96 -23.91 -12.83
C GLY A 7 -2.85 -22.71 -13.18
N MET A 8 -2.85 -21.67 -12.36
CA MET A 8 -3.45 -20.38 -12.69
C MET A 8 -2.57 -19.68 -13.73
N GLU A 9 -3.05 -19.53 -14.96
CA GLU A 9 -2.43 -18.63 -15.92
C GLU A 9 -2.59 -17.20 -15.40
N ILE A 10 -1.45 -16.56 -15.16
CA ILE A 10 -1.43 -15.14 -14.82
C ILE A 10 -1.87 -14.36 -16.08
N PRO A 11 -2.99 -13.61 -16.05
CA PRO A 11 -3.43 -12.87 -17.22
C PRO A 11 -2.34 -11.86 -17.64
N PRO A 12 -2.16 -11.60 -18.95
CA PRO A 12 -1.12 -10.70 -19.45
C PRO A 12 -1.12 -9.31 -18.79
N SER A 13 -2.27 -8.85 -18.29
CA SER A 13 -2.43 -7.59 -17.55
C SER A 13 -1.63 -7.52 -16.23
N ILE A 14 -1.31 -8.67 -15.63
CA ILE A 14 -0.47 -8.77 -14.42
C ILE A 14 1.03 -8.68 -14.80
N LEU A 15 1.44 -9.02 -16.02
CA LEU A 15 2.83 -8.81 -16.47
C LEU A 15 3.18 -7.31 -16.55
N GLY A 16 2.18 -6.43 -16.65
CA GLY A 16 2.36 -4.97 -16.55
C GLY A 16 2.91 -4.51 -15.20
N SER A 17 2.81 -5.33 -14.14
CA SER A 17 3.41 -5.03 -12.82
C SER A 17 4.93 -5.22 -12.78
N ALA A 18 5.53 -5.70 -13.87
CA ALA A 18 6.97 -5.90 -14.02
C ALA A 18 7.62 -4.86 -14.97
N ALA A 19 6.84 -3.90 -15.48
CA ALA A 19 7.31 -2.86 -16.39
C ALA A 19 7.20 -1.46 -15.74
N PRO A 20 8.09 -0.51 -16.08
CA PRO A 20 7.93 0.89 -15.67
C PRO A 20 6.60 1.43 -16.19
N THR A 21 5.73 1.87 -15.29
CA THR A 21 4.51 2.57 -15.67
C THR A 21 4.78 4.05 -15.91
N PRO A 22 4.16 4.66 -16.94
CA PRO A 22 4.23 6.11 -17.12
C PRO A 22 3.77 6.85 -15.87
N PHE A 23 4.42 7.97 -15.56
CA PHE A 23 4.01 8.81 -14.43
C PHE A 23 2.54 9.25 -14.59
N GLY A 24 1.78 9.17 -13.50
CA GLY A 24 0.37 9.61 -13.47
C GLY A 24 -0.63 8.65 -14.11
N VAL A 25 -0.20 7.46 -14.56
CA VAL A 25 -1.11 6.47 -15.15
C VAL A 25 -1.41 5.37 -14.13
N PRO A 26 -2.69 5.14 -13.77
CA PRO A 26 -3.05 4.01 -12.92
C PRO A 26 -2.86 2.69 -13.64
N TRP A 27 -2.55 1.65 -12.88
CA TRP A 27 -2.69 0.29 -13.38
C TRP A 27 -4.15 -0.11 -13.38
N GLU A 28 -4.63 -0.47 -14.57
CA GLU A 28 -6.03 -0.82 -14.84
C GLU A 28 -6.08 -2.12 -15.66
N PRO A 29 -6.01 -3.29 -15.00
CA PRO A 29 -6.18 -4.57 -15.65
C PRO A 29 -7.67 -4.80 -15.99
N GLU A 30 -7.94 -5.43 -17.13
CA GLU A 30 -9.29 -5.84 -17.48
C GLU A 30 -9.85 -6.87 -16.48
N ASN A 31 -11.15 -6.78 -16.20
CA ASN A 31 -11.91 -7.74 -15.39
C ASN A 31 -11.45 -7.89 -13.93
N VAL A 32 -10.92 -6.84 -13.32
CA VAL A 32 -10.54 -6.81 -11.89
C VAL A 32 -11.35 -5.74 -11.17
N SER A 33 -11.77 -6.01 -9.93
CA SER A 33 -12.45 -5.01 -9.09
C SER A 33 -11.50 -3.88 -8.69
N SER A 34 -12.04 -2.67 -8.42
CA SER A 34 -11.25 -1.56 -7.87
C SER A 34 -10.48 -1.98 -6.61
N GLN A 35 -11.08 -2.79 -5.73
CA GLN A 35 -10.40 -3.27 -4.52
C GLN A 35 -9.18 -4.14 -4.83
N SER A 36 -9.32 -5.15 -5.69
CA SER A 36 -8.22 -6.04 -6.04
C SER A 36 -7.12 -5.30 -6.80
N ARG A 37 -7.54 -4.38 -7.69
CA ARG A 37 -6.65 -3.47 -8.41
C ARG A 37 -5.83 -2.62 -7.44
N HIS A 38 -6.50 -1.93 -6.52
CA HIS A 38 -5.92 -1.10 -5.48
C HIS A 38 -4.96 -1.89 -4.58
N LEU A 39 -5.38 -3.04 -4.02
CA LEU A 39 -4.55 -3.86 -3.14
C LEU A 39 -3.28 -4.35 -3.82
N PHE A 40 -3.38 -4.81 -5.07
CA PHE A 40 -2.21 -5.19 -5.83
C PHE A 40 -1.31 -3.99 -6.07
N ALA A 41 -1.91 -2.87 -6.50
CA ALA A 41 -1.23 -1.63 -6.78
C ALA A 41 -0.50 -1.08 -5.55
N VAL A 42 -1.00 -1.24 -4.32
CA VAL A 42 -0.34 -0.78 -3.08
C VAL A 42 0.59 -1.81 -2.41
N ASN A 43 0.78 -3.00 -2.99
CA ASN A 43 1.66 -4.04 -2.43
C ASN A 43 2.82 -4.46 -3.35
N THR A 44 2.90 -3.94 -4.58
CA THR A 44 3.98 -4.31 -5.53
C THR A 44 4.90 -3.14 -5.86
N CYS A 45 6.20 -3.25 -5.61
CA CYS A 45 7.15 -2.13 -5.69
C CYS A 45 7.28 -1.42 -7.06
N ASN A 46 6.86 -2.03 -8.17
CA ASN A 46 7.38 -1.71 -9.50
C ASN A 46 6.38 -1.17 -10.53
N GLY A 47 5.19 -0.69 -10.16
CA GLY A 47 4.32 -0.18 -11.24
C GLY A 47 3.08 0.65 -10.96
N CYS A 48 2.61 0.92 -9.73
CA CYS A 48 1.22 1.42 -9.67
C CYS A 48 0.88 2.40 -8.54
N HIS A 49 1.75 2.52 -7.53
CA HIS A 49 1.37 3.16 -6.26
C HIS A 49 1.20 4.68 -6.34
N GLN A 50 1.78 5.36 -7.34
CA GLN A 50 1.89 6.82 -7.26
C GLN A 50 0.53 7.49 -7.17
N VAL A 51 -0.36 7.13 -8.10
CA VAL A 51 -1.73 7.66 -8.12
C VAL A 51 -2.62 7.02 -7.06
N GLU A 52 -2.30 5.81 -6.58
CA GLU A 52 -3.05 5.17 -5.48
C GLU A 52 -2.84 5.83 -4.12
N THR A 53 -1.73 6.53 -3.94
CA THR A 53 -1.31 7.06 -2.64
C THR A 53 -1.16 8.58 -2.62
N GLU A 54 -1.32 9.25 -3.77
CA GLU A 54 -0.96 10.66 -3.98
C GLU A 54 0.46 10.99 -3.51
N THR A 55 1.37 10.03 -3.61
CA THR A 55 2.78 10.23 -3.30
C THR A 55 3.65 9.88 -4.49
N PRO A 56 4.66 10.70 -4.85
CA PRO A 56 5.52 10.38 -5.98
C PRO A 56 6.33 9.10 -5.77
N PHE A 57 6.98 8.97 -4.61
CA PHE A 57 7.78 7.77 -4.26
C PHE A 57 8.28 7.86 -2.82
N VAL A 58 8.69 9.07 -2.40
CA VAL A 58 9.33 9.28 -1.11
C VAL A 58 8.28 9.45 -0.03
N HIS A 59 8.11 8.41 0.79
CA HIS A 59 7.27 8.47 1.99
C HIS A 59 8.02 9.06 3.20
N ILE A 60 9.32 8.79 3.32
CA ILE A 60 10.20 9.31 4.38
C ILE A 60 11.38 10.02 3.71
N GLY A 61 11.54 11.31 3.99
CA GLY A 61 12.55 12.14 3.33
C GLY A 61 13.23 13.14 4.25
N ILE A 62 14.18 13.87 3.67
CA ILE A 62 14.80 15.06 4.28
C ILE A 62 13.69 16.12 4.45
N PRO A 63 13.70 16.95 5.52
CA PRO A 63 12.73 18.04 5.66
C PRO A 63 12.48 18.82 4.36
N LEU A 64 11.23 19.18 4.04
CA LEU A 64 10.91 19.90 2.80
C LEU A 64 11.67 21.23 2.68
N ASN A 65 11.79 21.94 3.81
CA ASN A 65 12.64 23.12 3.94
C ASN A 65 13.99 22.70 4.52
N ASN A 66 14.86 22.12 3.69
CA ASN A 66 16.19 21.67 4.11
C ASN A 66 17.32 22.59 3.62
N ASN A 67 18.42 22.58 4.37
CA ASN A 67 19.69 23.16 3.99
C ASN A 67 20.78 22.18 4.44
N LEU A 68 21.11 21.20 3.61
CA LEU A 68 22.10 20.19 3.94
C LEU A 68 23.50 20.82 4.04
N PRO A 69 24.34 20.41 5.02
CA PRO A 69 24.10 19.35 6.00
C PRO A 69 23.38 19.80 7.28
N THR A 70 23.09 21.09 7.47
CA THR A 70 22.53 21.65 8.72
C THR A 70 21.16 21.06 9.09
N SER A 71 20.38 20.62 8.12
CA SER A 71 19.09 19.97 8.36
C SER A 71 19.19 18.51 8.80
N LEU A 72 20.39 17.92 8.86
CA LEU A 72 20.57 16.58 9.43
C LEU A 72 20.25 16.61 10.93
N GLY A 73 19.51 15.61 11.41
CA GLY A 73 19.02 15.54 12.80
C GLY A 73 17.66 16.21 13.03
N ASN A 74 17.15 17.00 12.08
CA ASN A 74 15.76 17.47 12.12
C ASN A 74 14.79 16.31 11.84
N PRO A 75 13.53 16.39 12.31
CA PRO A 75 12.50 15.41 11.99
C PRO A 75 12.36 15.21 10.47
N ALA A 76 12.24 13.96 10.04
CA ALA A 76 12.05 13.62 8.64
C ALA A 76 10.76 14.22 8.08
N PHE A 77 10.76 14.56 6.80
CA PHE A 77 9.51 14.73 6.05
C PHE A 77 8.79 13.38 5.98
N LEU A 78 7.49 13.40 6.25
CA LEU A 78 6.60 12.26 6.11
C LEU A 78 5.49 12.61 5.12
N SER A 79 5.25 11.73 4.14
CA SER A 79 4.16 11.91 3.17
C SER A 79 2.77 11.79 3.82
N GLY A 80 1.73 12.29 3.14
CA GLY A 80 0.34 12.15 3.57
C GLY A 80 -0.09 10.70 3.77
N PHE A 81 0.38 9.77 2.93
CA PHE A 81 0.16 8.32 3.12
C PHE A 81 0.55 7.84 4.53
N MET A 82 1.62 8.39 5.10
CA MET A 82 2.08 8.01 6.43
C MET A 82 1.31 8.68 7.56
N THR A 83 0.90 9.93 7.38
CA THR A 83 0.40 10.80 8.46
C THR A 83 -1.12 11.03 8.44
N GLY A 84 -1.80 10.69 7.35
CA GLY A 84 -3.21 11.01 7.13
C GLY A 84 -3.42 11.66 5.76
N ILE A 85 -4.10 10.98 4.85
CA ILE A 85 -4.57 11.54 3.57
C ILE A 85 -5.79 10.76 3.07
N ASP A 86 -6.70 11.45 2.39
CA ASP A 86 -7.77 10.86 1.61
C ASP A 86 -7.42 10.99 0.13
N VAL A 87 -7.37 9.87 -0.58
CA VAL A 87 -7.01 9.80 -2.00
C VAL A 87 -8.19 9.27 -2.79
N GLN A 88 -8.53 9.93 -3.88
CA GLN A 88 -9.55 9.42 -4.79
C GLN A 88 -9.00 8.22 -5.58
N ASP A 89 -9.79 7.15 -5.74
CA ASP A 89 -9.39 6.04 -6.61
C ASP A 89 -9.20 6.57 -8.03
N PRO A 90 -8.05 6.30 -8.67
CA PRO A 90 -7.69 6.91 -9.95
C PRO A 90 -8.49 6.38 -11.15
N VAL A 91 -9.29 5.34 -10.97
CA VAL A 91 -10.17 4.76 -11.99
C VAL A 91 -11.64 4.98 -11.65
N ASP A 92 -12.00 4.92 -10.36
CA ASP A 92 -13.37 5.14 -9.89
C ASP A 92 -13.49 6.38 -8.98
N PRO A 93 -13.96 7.53 -9.51
CA PRO A 93 -14.02 8.77 -8.74
C PRO A 93 -15.02 8.73 -7.58
N THR A 94 -15.86 7.70 -7.48
CA THR A 94 -16.81 7.55 -6.37
C THR A 94 -16.18 6.94 -5.12
N ILE A 95 -14.97 6.39 -5.25
CA ILE A 95 -14.25 5.70 -4.18
C ILE A 95 -13.17 6.63 -3.60
N ILE A 96 -13.19 6.78 -2.28
CA ILE A 96 -12.14 7.47 -1.52
C ILE A 96 -11.39 6.44 -0.67
N ARG A 97 -10.06 6.49 -0.71
CA ARG A 97 -9.14 5.63 0.01
C ARG A 97 -8.42 6.47 1.07
N SER A 98 -8.64 6.15 2.35
CA SER A 98 -7.98 6.84 3.46
C SER A 98 -6.72 6.10 3.88
N PHE A 99 -5.62 6.83 4.06
CA PHE A 99 -4.35 6.30 4.53
C PHE A 99 -3.88 6.99 5.81
N ASN A 100 -3.31 6.19 6.71
CA ASN A 100 -2.52 6.65 7.84
C ASN A 100 -1.62 5.49 8.27
N ASP A 101 -0.52 5.27 7.54
CA ASP A 101 0.32 4.07 7.73
C ASP A 101 0.92 3.99 9.13
N ILE A 102 1.26 5.12 9.74
CA ILE A 102 1.79 5.16 11.11
C ILE A 102 0.73 4.69 12.09
N ASP A 103 -0.48 5.25 12.03
CA ASP A 103 -1.54 4.89 12.97
C ASP A 103 -2.00 3.44 12.77
N ARG A 104 -2.11 2.99 11.50
CA ARG A 104 -2.38 1.59 11.16
C ARG A 104 -1.35 0.67 11.81
N ARG A 105 -0.05 0.90 11.58
CA ARG A 105 1.02 0.07 12.14
C ARG A 105 1.05 0.09 13.66
N ARG A 106 0.73 1.23 14.29
CA ARG A 106 0.59 1.33 15.74
C ARG A 106 -0.52 0.39 16.26
N VAL A 107 -1.67 0.34 15.57
CA VAL A 107 -2.76 -0.59 15.90
C VAL A 107 -2.34 -2.04 15.66
N ASP A 108 -1.79 -2.36 14.48
CA ASP A 108 -1.32 -3.70 14.14
C ASP A 108 -0.33 -4.24 15.17
N PHE A 109 0.61 -3.39 15.61
CA PHE A 109 1.61 -3.76 16.61
C PHE A 109 1.00 -3.96 18.00
N ALA A 110 0.05 -3.13 18.40
CA ALA A 110 -0.67 -3.30 19.66
C ALA A 110 -1.47 -4.61 19.68
N GLU A 111 -2.12 -4.96 18.57
CA GLU A 111 -2.84 -6.23 18.42
C GLU A 111 -1.88 -7.42 18.49
N LEU A 112 -0.75 -7.37 17.78
CA LEU A 112 0.27 -8.42 17.84
C LEU A 112 0.77 -8.65 19.28
N LEU A 113 1.07 -7.58 20.01
CA LEU A 113 1.49 -7.66 21.41
C LEU A 113 0.40 -8.25 22.30
N PHE A 114 -0.86 -7.90 22.06
CA PHE A 114 -2.00 -8.49 22.77
C PHE A 114 -2.04 -10.01 22.57
N TYR A 115 -2.04 -10.50 21.33
CA TYR A 115 -2.09 -11.95 21.06
C TYR A 115 -0.92 -12.72 21.66
N ILE A 116 0.30 -12.19 21.52
CA ILE A 116 1.51 -12.79 22.12
C ILE A 116 1.36 -12.88 23.64
N SER A 117 0.84 -11.83 24.29
CA SER A 117 0.64 -11.82 25.76
C SER A 117 -0.37 -12.86 26.25
N GLN A 118 -1.32 -13.24 25.40
CA GLN A 118 -2.37 -14.21 25.73
C GLN A 118 -1.99 -15.65 25.34
N GLY A 119 -0.83 -15.88 24.72
CA GLY A 119 -0.44 -17.20 24.22
C GLY A 119 -1.35 -17.72 23.10
N VAL A 120 -2.10 -16.83 22.44
CA VAL A 120 -3.01 -17.17 21.33
C VAL A 120 -2.23 -17.00 20.03
N PRO A 121 -2.34 -17.94 19.07
CA PRO A 121 -1.78 -17.76 17.73
C PRO A 121 -2.25 -16.44 17.12
N GLY A 122 -1.38 -15.79 16.35
CA GLY A 122 -1.67 -14.48 15.76
C GLY A 122 -2.93 -14.50 14.89
N PRO A 123 -3.48 -13.32 14.54
CA PRO A 123 -4.74 -13.21 13.80
C PRO A 123 -4.67 -13.85 12.39
N CYS A 124 -3.47 -14.06 11.85
CA CYS A 124 -3.25 -14.78 10.59
C CYS A 124 -3.47 -16.31 10.69
N ASP A 125 -3.41 -16.86 11.90
CA ASP A 125 -3.60 -18.29 12.19
C ASP A 125 -5.06 -18.61 12.58
N GLN A 126 -5.91 -17.59 12.67
CA GLN A 126 -7.33 -17.74 12.94
C GLN A 126 -8.09 -18.02 11.63
N PRO A 127 -9.11 -18.90 11.64
CA PRO A 127 -9.93 -19.17 10.45
C PRO A 127 -10.53 -17.87 9.91
N MET A 128 -10.51 -17.69 8.59
CA MET A 128 -10.85 -16.44 7.85
C MET A 128 -12.28 -15.88 8.09
N SER A 129 -13.07 -16.45 8.99
CA SER A 129 -14.40 -15.99 9.37
C SER A 129 -14.40 -14.73 10.25
N SER A 130 -13.24 -14.24 10.72
CA SER A 130 -13.15 -13.10 11.65
C SER A 130 -12.42 -11.86 11.13
N ARG A 131 -11.88 -11.87 9.89
CA ARG A 131 -11.17 -10.68 9.38
C ARG A 131 -12.18 -9.58 9.06
N ARG A 132 -12.00 -8.40 9.69
CA ARG A 132 -12.69 -7.17 9.28
C ARG A 132 -12.41 -6.93 7.79
N ALA A 133 -13.47 -6.63 7.04
CA ALA A 133 -13.34 -6.14 5.69
C ALA A 133 -12.54 -4.82 5.73
N HIS A 134 -11.45 -4.79 4.98
CA HIS A 134 -10.73 -3.57 4.60
C HIS A 134 -11.51 -2.82 3.54
#